data_AF-A0A429M8Y7-F1
#
_entry.id   AF-A0A429M8Y7-F1
#
_cell.length_a   1.000
_cell.length_b   1.000
_cell.length_c   1.000
_cell.angle_alpha   90.00
_cell.angle_beta   90.00
_cell.angle_gamma   90.00
#
_symmetry.space_group_name_H-M   'P 1'
#
loop_
_entity.id
_entity.type
_entity.pdbx_description
1 polymer ?
#
loop_
_entity_poly.entity_id
_entity_poly.type
_entity_poly.pdbx_seq_one_letter_code
_entity_poly.pdbx_strand_id
1 'polypeptide(L)'
;AGEATENQLQSLASQKNLAGLLALSAFYLKQGDYTQAQATLEQAKSSGKPLVALIQTDIYLGQNKIDQAYNSIAPLQMTMPENKAFSYKLAEVLLRQGKYAQVQTLVQRFINKNARDIQGWQLLQQAANLDKNSPLRAVNVLRYRAEAQYWSGSEEDAIKSMLHAQRLAK
;
A
#
# COMPACT_ATOMS: atom_id res chain seq x y z
N ALA A 1 -19.38 -12.93 -14.78
CA ALA A 1 -18.96 -11.51 -14.86
C ALA A 1 -17.45 -11.34 -15.10
N GLY A 2 -16.59 -12.22 -14.56
CA GLY A 2 -15.13 -12.16 -14.78
C GLY A 2 -14.69 -12.40 -16.23
N GLU A 3 -15.19 -13.46 -16.88
CA GLU A 3 -14.77 -13.86 -18.23
C GLU A 3 -15.02 -12.80 -19.32
N ALA A 4 -16.20 -12.15 -19.28
CA ALA A 4 -16.50 -11.07 -20.23
C ALA A 4 -15.58 -9.85 -20.06
N THR A 5 -15.20 -9.55 -18.82
CA THR A 5 -14.27 -8.44 -18.50
C THR A 5 -12.85 -8.79 -18.95
N GLU A 6 -12.42 -10.03 -18.72
CA GLU A 6 -11.12 -10.53 -19.15
C GLU A 6 -10.96 -10.47 -20.68
N ASN A 7 -11.95 -10.98 -21.43
CA ASN A 7 -11.92 -10.98 -22.90
C ASN A 7 -11.81 -9.56 -23.48
N GLN A 8 -12.50 -8.58 -22.87
CA GLN A 8 -12.38 -7.17 -23.27
C GLN A 8 -10.97 -6.63 -23.01
N LEU A 9 -10.40 -6.92 -21.83
CA LEU A 9 -9.05 -6.48 -21.47
C LEU A 9 -7.98 -7.14 -22.35
N GLN A 10 -8.12 -8.42 -22.68
CA GLN A 10 -7.26 -9.13 -23.62
C GLN A 10 -7.32 -8.52 -25.03
N SER A 11 -8.50 -8.15 -25.51
CA SER A 11 -8.66 -7.46 -26.79
C SER A 11 -7.90 -6.13 -26.81
N LEU A 12 -8.01 -5.32 -25.76
CA LEU A 12 -7.26 -4.07 -25.63
C LEU A 12 -5.74 -4.29 -25.51
N ALA A 13 -5.33 -5.27 -24.72
CA ALA A 13 -3.92 -5.64 -24.53
C ALA A 13 -3.26 -6.15 -25.82
N SER A 14 -3.99 -6.94 -26.63
CA SER A 14 -3.47 -7.50 -27.89
C SER A 14 -3.09 -6.44 -28.91
N GLN A 15 -3.72 -5.27 -28.84
CA GLN A 15 -3.39 -4.09 -29.64
C GLN A 15 -2.14 -3.34 -29.11
N LYS A 16 -1.42 -3.91 -28.14
CA LYS A 16 -0.30 -3.28 -27.39
C LYS A 16 -0.67 -1.92 -26.80
N ASN A 17 -1.95 -1.71 -26.50
CA ASN A 17 -2.41 -0.52 -25.83
C ASN A 17 -1.90 -0.54 -24.39
N LEU A 18 -1.08 0.45 -24.01
CA LEU A 18 -0.48 0.52 -22.68
C LEU A 18 -1.52 0.48 -21.56
N ALA A 19 -2.63 1.21 -21.69
CA ALA A 19 -3.69 1.20 -20.69
C ALA A 19 -4.36 -0.19 -20.61
N GLY A 20 -4.56 -0.85 -21.75
CA GLY A 20 -5.06 -2.23 -21.82
C GLY A 20 -4.13 -3.23 -21.12
N LEU A 21 -2.82 -3.15 -21.38
CA LEU A 21 -1.81 -4.00 -20.73
C LEU A 21 -1.78 -3.79 -19.21
N LEU A 22 -1.79 -2.54 -18.75
CA LEU A 22 -1.77 -2.24 -17.31
C LEU A 22 -3.07 -2.69 -16.63
N ALA A 23 -4.22 -2.49 -17.28
CA ALA A 23 -5.51 -2.93 -16.74
C ALA A 23 -5.63 -4.46 -16.68
N LEU A 24 -5.17 -5.17 -17.73
CA LEU A 24 -5.16 -6.63 -17.75
C LEU A 24 -4.18 -7.21 -16.71
N SER A 25 -2.99 -6.63 -16.57
CA SER A 25 -2.03 -7.05 -15.53
C SER A 25 -2.61 -6.83 -14.11
N ALA A 26 -3.23 -5.67 -13.86
CA ALA A 26 -3.88 -5.39 -12.59
C ALA A 26 -5.09 -6.32 -12.32
N PHE A 27 -5.80 -6.72 -13.38
CA PHE A 27 -6.89 -7.68 -13.30
C PHE A 27 -6.37 -9.07 -12.87
N TYR A 28 -5.34 -9.59 -13.52
CA TYR A 28 -4.70 -10.86 -13.12
C TYR A 28 -4.13 -10.81 -11.70
N LEU A 29 -3.50 -9.69 -11.34
CA LEU A 29 -3.00 -9.46 -9.97
C LEU A 29 -4.13 -9.58 -8.94
N LYS A 30 -5.29 -8.98 -9.19
CA LYS A 30 -6.46 -9.07 -8.29
C LYS A 30 -7.02 -10.49 -8.16
N GLN A 31 -6.89 -11.30 -9.21
CA GLN A 31 -7.27 -12.72 -9.18
C GLN A 31 -6.23 -13.60 -8.46
N GLY A 32 -5.06 -13.06 -8.13
CA GLY A 32 -3.94 -13.83 -7.59
C GLY A 32 -3.15 -14.60 -8.64
N ASP A 33 -3.46 -14.43 -9.94
CA ASP A 33 -2.68 -15.00 -11.03
C ASP A 33 -1.45 -14.13 -11.31
N TYR A 34 -0.45 -14.28 -10.44
CA TYR A 34 0.77 -13.49 -10.54
C TYR A 34 1.61 -13.83 -11.78
N THR A 35 1.42 -15.01 -12.38
CA THR A 35 2.14 -15.43 -13.58
C THR A 35 1.63 -14.65 -14.79
N GLN A 36 0.31 -14.63 -15.00
CA GLN A 36 -0.30 -13.85 -16.08
C GLN A 36 -0.16 -12.35 -15.83
N ALA A 37 -0.24 -11.90 -14.58
CA ALA A 37 0.00 -10.51 -14.22
C ALA A 37 1.40 -10.05 -14.64
N GLN A 38 2.44 -10.85 -14.34
CA GLN A 38 3.82 -10.56 -14.70
C GLN A 38 4.03 -10.59 -16.21
N ALA A 39 3.56 -11.64 -16.89
CA ALA A 39 3.72 -11.79 -18.34
C ALA A 39 3.07 -10.62 -19.11
N THR A 40 1.91 -10.17 -18.64
CA THR A 40 1.22 -9.00 -19.21
C THR A 40 1.99 -7.71 -18.92
N LEU A 41 2.48 -7.53 -17.69
CA LEU A 41 3.17 -6.30 -17.29
C LEU A 41 4.51 -6.10 -18.01
N GLU A 42 5.23 -7.18 -18.31
CA GLU A 42 6.51 -7.11 -19.03
C GLU A 42 6.33 -6.47 -20.43
N GLN A 43 5.17 -6.65 -21.07
CA GLN A 43 4.86 -5.99 -22.35
C GLN A 43 4.69 -4.46 -22.22
N ALA A 44 4.38 -3.97 -21.02
CA ALA A 44 4.25 -2.55 -20.70
C ALA A 44 5.54 -1.92 -20.14
N LYS A 45 6.58 -2.72 -19.87
CA LYS A 45 7.79 -2.30 -19.14
C LYS A 45 8.60 -1.22 -19.84
N SER A 46 8.70 -1.28 -21.16
CA SER A 46 9.41 -0.30 -21.98
C SER A 46 8.78 1.10 -21.95
N SER A 47 7.54 1.23 -21.45
CA SER A 47 6.86 2.53 -21.35
C SER A 47 7.49 3.48 -20.33
N GLY A 48 8.28 2.96 -19.38
CA GLY A 48 8.89 3.74 -18.31
C GLY A 48 7.89 4.43 -17.38
N LYS A 49 6.59 4.10 -17.46
CA LYS A 49 5.56 4.77 -16.66
C LYS A 49 5.66 4.33 -15.20
N PRO A 50 5.55 5.25 -14.22
CA PRO A 50 5.63 4.89 -12.81
C PRO A 50 4.56 3.88 -12.35
N LEU A 51 3.40 3.85 -13.02
CA LEU A 51 2.35 2.87 -12.74
C LEU A 51 2.82 1.41 -12.99
N VAL A 52 3.73 1.18 -13.94
CA VAL A 52 4.33 -0.15 -14.16
C VAL A 52 5.02 -0.62 -12.89
N ALA A 53 5.82 0.24 -12.25
CA ALA A 53 6.54 -0.11 -11.04
C ALA A 53 5.62 -0.36 -9.85
N LEU A 54 4.51 0.38 -9.73
CA LEU A 54 3.49 0.13 -8.70
C LEU A 54 2.90 -1.27 -8.84
N ILE A 55 2.42 -1.63 -10.04
CA ILE A 55 1.84 -2.96 -10.30
C ILE A 55 2.92 -4.05 -10.13
N GLN A 56 4.14 -3.81 -10.61
CA GLN A 56 5.26 -4.74 -10.44
C GLN A 56 5.56 -5.03 -8.96
N THR A 57 5.51 -3.98 -8.13
CA THR A 57 5.70 -4.10 -6.69
C THR A 57 4.61 -4.95 -6.07
N ASP A 58 3.35 -4.76 -6.47
CA ASP A 58 2.22 -5.54 -5.97
C ASP A 58 2.29 -7.01 -6.39
N ILE A 59 2.70 -7.30 -7.62
CA ILE A 59 2.95 -8.68 -8.09
C ILE A 59 4.02 -9.34 -7.21
N TYR A 60 5.13 -8.64 -6.94
CA TYR A 60 6.18 -9.17 -6.08
C TYR A 60 5.72 -9.38 -4.63
N LEU A 61 4.93 -8.46 -4.07
CA LEU A 61 4.34 -8.61 -2.73
C LEU A 61 3.38 -9.81 -2.65
N GLY A 62 2.57 -10.02 -3.69
CA GLY A 62 1.67 -11.17 -3.82
C GLY A 62 2.43 -12.50 -3.90
N GLN A 63 3.56 -12.51 -4.60
CA GLN A 63 4.48 -13.66 -4.68
C GLN A 63 5.40 -13.82 -3.45
N ASN A 64 5.25 -12.99 -2.42
CA ASN A 64 6.13 -12.93 -1.25
C ASN A 64 7.63 -12.67 -1.58
N LYS A 65 7.91 -12.04 -2.72
CA LYS A 65 9.25 -11.63 -3.18
C LYS A 65 9.59 -10.23 -2.67
N ILE A 66 9.75 -10.12 -1.35
CA ILE A 66 9.77 -8.82 -0.66
C ILE A 66 10.96 -7.94 -1.10
N ASP A 67 12.13 -8.50 -1.34
CA ASP A 67 13.30 -7.72 -1.78
C ASP A 67 13.14 -7.18 -3.21
N GLN A 68 12.52 -7.95 -4.09
CA GLN A 68 12.22 -7.48 -5.45
C GLN A 68 11.17 -6.36 -5.41
N ALA A 69 10.17 -6.47 -4.53
CA ALA A 69 9.19 -5.41 -4.28
C ALA A 69 9.86 -4.12 -3.76
N TYR A 70 10.85 -4.24 -2.88
CA TYR A 70 11.61 -3.08 -2.41
C TYR A 70 12.39 -2.41 -3.55
N ASN A 71 13.12 -3.22 -4.33
CA ASN A 71 13.93 -2.73 -5.44
C ASN A 71 13.10 -2.07 -6.56
N SER A 72 11.84 -2.47 -6.75
CA SER A 72 10.97 -1.86 -7.75
C SER A 72 10.42 -0.49 -7.34
N ILE A 73 10.26 -0.21 -6.04
CA ILE A 73 9.58 1.01 -5.57
C ILE A 73 10.49 2.03 -4.87
N ALA A 74 11.54 1.57 -4.17
CA ALA A 74 12.42 2.44 -3.40
C ALA A 74 13.09 3.54 -4.24
N PRO A 75 13.60 3.27 -5.47
CA PRO A 75 14.19 4.31 -6.31
C PRO A 75 13.19 5.40 -6.69
N LEU A 76 11.93 5.04 -6.99
CA LEU A 76 10.88 6.01 -7.33
C LEU A 76 10.48 6.87 -6.14
N GLN A 77 10.43 6.29 -4.94
CA GLN A 77 10.18 7.07 -3.73
C GLN A 77 11.35 8.01 -3.44
N MET A 78 12.59 7.60 -3.70
CA MET A 78 13.77 8.43 -3.49
C MET A 78 13.82 9.63 -4.45
N THR A 79 13.43 9.44 -5.72
CA THR A 79 13.40 10.51 -6.72
C THR A 79 12.16 11.40 -6.63
N MET A 80 11.03 10.88 -6.16
CA MET A 80 9.76 11.60 -5.99
C MET A 80 9.21 11.42 -4.57
N PRO A 81 9.88 11.93 -3.53
CA PRO A 81 9.49 11.72 -2.14
C PRO A 81 8.16 12.37 -1.75
N GLU A 82 7.70 13.37 -2.48
CA GLU A 82 6.40 14.01 -2.33
C GLU A 82 5.24 13.17 -2.89
N ASN A 83 5.53 12.19 -3.74
CA ASN A 83 4.51 11.31 -4.29
C ASN A 83 4.04 10.31 -3.22
N LYS A 84 2.82 10.54 -2.74
CA LYS A 84 2.16 9.71 -1.72
C LYS A 84 2.05 8.24 -2.16
N ALA A 85 1.74 7.97 -3.43
CA ALA A 85 1.53 6.61 -3.91
C ALA A 85 2.81 5.75 -3.79
N PHE A 86 3.97 6.28 -4.18
CA PHE A 86 5.24 5.55 -4.04
C PHE A 86 5.64 5.38 -2.58
N SER A 87 5.37 6.39 -1.77
CA SER A 87 5.66 6.35 -0.34
C SER A 87 4.83 5.31 0.39
N TYR A 88 3.54 5.21 0.08
CA TYR A 88 2.64 4.24 0.72
C TYR A 88 2.89 2.84 0.19
N LYS A 89 3.20 2.69 -1.11
CA LYS A 89 3.64 1.41 -1.64
C LYS A 89 4.94 0.93 -0.99
N LEU A 90 5.92 1.82 -0.81
CA LEU A 90 7.15 1.49 -0.07
C LEU A 90 6.84 1.16 1.40
N ALA A 91 5.92 1.87 2.05
CA ALA A 91 5.49 1.55 3.41
C ALA A 91 4.91 0.13 3.53
N GLU A 92 4.08 -0.31 2.58
CA GLU A 92 3.58 -1.69 2.52
C GLU A 92 4.72 -2.71 2.39
N VAL A 93 5.72 -2.45 1.56
CA VAL A 93 6.92 -3.30 1.46
C VAL A 93 7.68 -3.33 2.79
N LEU A 94 7.90 -2.18 3.41
CA LEU A 94 8.62 -2.06 4.69
C LEU A 94 7.88 -2.76 5.84
N LEU A 95 6.54 -2.75 5.85
CA LEU A 95 5.73 -3.53 6.78
C LEU A 95 6.03 -5.03 6.65
N ARG A 96 6.12 -5.55 5.41
CA ARG A 96 6.47 -6.96 5.14
C ARG A 96 7.93 -7.29 5.46
N GLN A 97 8.83 -6.31 5.41
CA GLN A 97 10.23 -6.45 5.86
C GLN A 97 10.40 -6.33 7.38
N GLY A 98 9.34 -6.01 8.14
CA GLY A 98 9.44 -5.78 9.58
C GLY A 98 10.08 -4.44 9.96
N LYS A 99 10.24 -3.50 9.02
CA LYS A 99 10.89 -2.20 9.22
C LYS A 99 9.90 -1.13 9.69
N TYR A 100 9.24 -1.39 10.82
CA TYR A 100 8.11 -0.59 11.32
C TYR A 100 8.47 0.87 11.63
N ALA A 101 9.66 1.13 12.18
CA ALA A 101 10.13 2.49 12.43
C ALA A 101 10.27 3.31 11.13
N GLN A 102 10.73 2.68 10.04
CA GLN A 102 10.84 3.34 8.74
C GLN A 102 9.46 3.65 8.15
N VAL A 103 8.49 2.74 8.33
CA VAL A 103 7.08 3.01 7.97
C VAL A 103 6.57 4.25 8.71
N GLN A 104 6.83 4.35 10.01
CA GLN A 104 6.41 5.49 10.82
C GLN A 104 6.98 6.81 10.28
N THR A 105 8.31 6.88 10.08
CA THR A 105 8.95 8.09 9.52
C THR A 105 8.39 8.45 8.14
N LEU A 106 8.22 7.45 7.27
CA LEU A 106 7.77 7.65 5.89
C LEU A 106 6.33 8.15 5.80
N VAL A 107 5.43 7.63 6.64
CA VAL A 107 4.00 7.94 6.60
C VAL A 107 3.68 9.22 7.38
N GLN A 108 4.36 9.48 8.51
CA GLN A 108 4.09 10.65 9.35
C GLN A 108 4.18 11.98 8.59
N ARG A 109 5.09 12.09 7.60
CA ARG A 109 5.23 13.30 6.77
C ARG A 109 3.96 13.66 5.99
N PHE A 110 3.16 12.66 5.59
CA PHE A 110 1.92 12.87 4.84
C PHE A 110 0.78 13.23 5.78
N ILE A 111 0.66 12.53 6.91
CA ILE A 111 -0.34 12.82 7.94
C ILE A 111 -0.14 14.22 8.54
N ASN A 112 1.11 14.65 8.76
CA ASN A 112 1.40 15.99 9.28
C ASN A 112 0.93 17.09 8.31
N LYS A 113 0.94 16.83 7.00
CA LYS A 113 0.44 17.76 5.98
C LYS A 113 -1.07 17.64 5.78
N ASN A 114 -1.62 16.46 5.97
CA ASN A 114 -3.04 16.17 5.84
C ASN A 114 -3.47 15.16 6.91
N ALA A 115 -3.96 15.68 8.04
CA ALA A 115 -4.43 14.85 9.13
C ALA A 115 -5.62 13.94 8.74
N ARG A 116 -6.36 14.28 7.67
CA ARG A 116 -7.51 13.50 7.17
C ARG A 116 -7.12 12.26 6.37
N ASP A 117 -5.82 11.95 6.28
CA ASP A 117 -5.34 10.83 5.51
C ASP A 117 -5.56 9.48 6.22
N ILE A 118 -6.75 8.92 6.01
CA ILE A 118 -7.18 7.64 6.59
C ILE A 118 -6.18 6.52 6.27
N GLN A 119 -5.69 6.43 5.03
CA GLN A 119 -4.74 5.39 4.63
C GLN A 119 -3.41 5.51 5.38
N GLY A 120 -2.96 6.75 5.63
CA GLY A 120 -1.76 6.98 6.45
C GLY A 120 -1.95 6.44 7.86
N TRP A 121 -3.05 6.79 8.51
CA TRP A 121 -3.36 6.30 9.86
C TRP A 121 -3.46 4.77 9.92
N GLN A 122 -4.06 4.15 8.89
CA GLN A 122 -4.13 2.69 8.78
C GLN A 122 -2.74 2.05 8.65
N LEU A 123 -1.83 2.63 7.86
CA LEU A 123 -0.45 2.13 7.76
C LEU A 123 0.31 2.26 9.09
N LEU A 124 0.15 3.38 9.81
CA LEU A 124 0.74 3.55 11.14
C LEU A 124 0.16 2.57 12.16
N GLN A 125 -1.15 2.36 12.14
CA GLN A 125 -1.83 1.36 12.98
C GLN A 125 -1.28 -0.04 12.71
N GLN A 126 -1.13 -0.43 11.44
CA GLN A 126 -0.54 -1.71 11.05
C GLN A 126 0.90 -1.84 11.53
N ALA A 127 1.74 -0.81 11.33
CA ALA A 127 3.12 -0.79 11.80
C ALA A 127 3.20 -0.99 13.32
N ALA A 128 2.43 -0.22 14.09
CA ALA A 128 2.38 -0.34 15.54
C ALA A 128 1.88 -1.72 15.99
N ASN A 129 0.89 -2.30 15.30
CA ASN A 129 0.37 -3.61 15.65
C ASN A 129 1.38 -4.74 15.38
N LEU A 130 2.18 -4.61 14.32
CA LEU A 130 3.19 -5.60 13.95
C LEU A 130 4.48 -5.46 14.79
N ASP A 131 4.78 -4.27 15.31
CA ASP A 131 5.91 -4.04 16.22
C ASP A 131 5.65 -4.60 17.63
N LYS A 132 5.71 -5.93 17.74
CA LYS A 132 5.43 -6.67 18.99
C LYS A 132 6.35 -6.30 20.16
N ASN A 133 7.51 -5.72 19.88
CA ASN A 133 8.52 -5.38 20.88
C ASN A 133 8.37 -3.94 21.40
N SER A 134 7.50 -3.13 20.79
CA SER A 134 7.29 -1.75 21.24
C SER A 134 6.52 -1.72 22.56
N PRO A 135 7.06 -1.06 23.62
CA PRO A 135 6.33 -0.89 24.88
C PRO A 135 5.07 -0.03 24.70
N LEU A 136 5.03 0.79 23.64
CA LEU A 136 3.90 1.66 23.31
C LEU A 136 2.93 1.03 22.32
N ARG A 137 3.10 -0.25 21.95
CA ARG A 137 2.30 -0.94 20.93
C ARG A 137 0.80 -0.75 21.15
N ALA A 138 0.29 -1.14 22.32
CA ALA A 138 -1.15 -1.12 22.59
C ALA A 138 -1.73 0.30 22.50
N VAL A 139 -1.03 1.27 23.09
CA VAL A 139 -1.39 2.69 23.07
C VAL A 139 -1.39 3.22 21.64
N ASN A 140 -0.33 3.00 20.86
CA ASN A 140 -0.20 3.50 19.50
C ASN A 140 -1.22 2.87 18.54
N VAL A 141 -1.48 1.56 18.65
CA VAL A 141 -2.53 0.88 17.87
C VAL A 141 -3.90 1.53 18.10
N LEU A 142 -4.23 1.85 19.35
CA LEU A 142 -5.50 2.49 19.70
C LEU A 142 -5.56 3.94 19.22
N ARG A 143 -4.49 4.71 19.38
CA ARG A 143 -4.44 6.11 18.93
C ARG A 143 -4.56 6.22 17.42
N TYR A 144 -3.78 5.45 16.66
CA TYR A 144 -3.85 5.47 15.20
C TYR A 144 -5.20 4.95 14.66
N ARG A 145 -5.79 3.95 15.33
CA ARG A 145 -7.15 3.50 15.04
C ARG A 145 -8.19 4.61 15.26
N ALA A 146 -8.09 5.33 16.37
CA ALA A 146 -9.02 6.41 16.69
C ALA A 146 -8.97 7.50 15.61
N GLU A 147 -7.78 7.90 15.17
CA GLU A 147 -7.61 8.86 14.07
C GLU A 147 -8.25 8.36 12.76
N ALA A 148 -7.98 7.10 12.38
CA ALA A 148 -8.57 6.52 11.18
C ALA A 148 -10.11 6.48 11.25
N GLN A 149 -10.67 6.10 12.40
CA GLN A 149 -12.12 6.06 12.66
C GLN A 149 -12.75 7.46 12.63
N TYR A 150 -12.09 8.44 13.24
CA TYR A 150 -12.59 9.82 13.27
C TYR A 150 -12.70 10.38 11.85
N TRP A 151 -11.62 10.26 11.07
CA TRP A 151 -11.61 10.76 9.69
C TRP A 151 -12.46 9.93 8.72
N SER A 152 -12.85 8.70 9.08
CA SER A 152 -13.83 7.90 8.33
C SER A 152 -15.29 8.19 8.72
N GLY A 153 -15.54 9.08 9.69
CA GLY A 153 -16.89 9.43 10.17
C GLY A 153 -17.43 8.50 11.27
N SER A 154 -16.62 7.59 11.79
CA SER A 154 -16.96 6.68 12.90
C SER A 154 -16.57 7.31 14.24
N GLU A 155 -17.12 8.48 14.54
CA GLU A 155 -16.70 9.31 15.68
C GLU A 155 -16.86 8.62 17.04
N GLU A 156 -17.96 7.90 17.25
CA GLU A 156 -18.21 7.17 18.51
C GLU A 156 -17.13 6.11 18.77
N ASP A 157 -16.73 5.36 17.73
CA ASP A 157 -15.68 4.36 17.83
C ASP A 157 -14.30 5.00 18.03
N ALA A 158 -14.06 6.16 17.42
CA ALA A 158 -12.84 6.93 17.63
C ALA A 158 -12.69 7.35 19.10
N ILE A 159 -13.77 7.85 19.71
CA ILE A 159 -13.80 8.23 21.13
C ILE A 159 -13.51 7.00 22.01
N LYS A 160 -14.16 5.86 21.75
CA LYS A 160 -13.92 4.61 22.50
C LYS A 160 -12.45 4.18 22.40
N SER A 161 -11.88 4.17 21.19
CA SER A 161 -10.48 3.82 20.95
C SER A 161 -9.53 4.77 21.70
N MET A 162 -9.77 6.08 21.63
CA MET A 162 -8.93 7.09 22.29
C MET A 162 -9.01 7.00 23.82
N LEU A 163 -10.21 6.85 24.40
CA LEU A 163 -10.38 6.68 25.84
C LEU A 163 -9.66 5.43 26.35
N HIS A 164 -9.70 4.34 25.58
CA HIS A 164 -8.96 3.14 25.94
C HIS A 164 -7.44 3.36 25.88
N ALA A 165 -6.94 4.05 24.86
CA ALA A 165 -5.52 4.41 24.78
C ALA A 165 -5.06 5.22 26.00
N GLN A 166 -5.85 6.21 26.41
CA GLN A 166 -5.54 7.06 27.57
C GLN A 166 -5.48 6.26 28.88
N ARG A 167 -6.34 5.25 29.05
CA ARG A 167 -6.31 4.38 30.23
C ARG A 167 -5.03 3.53 30.30
N LEU A 168 -4.50 3.11 29.15
CA LEU A 168 -3.28 2.30 29.06
C LEU A 168 -1.99 3.12 29.17
N ALA A 169 -2.07 4.44 29.01
CA ALA A 169 -0.91 5.35 29.09
C ALA A 169 -0.65 5.89 30.51
N LYS A 170 -1.43 5.45 31.51
CA LYS A 170 -1.24 5.75 32.93
C LYS A 170 -0.33 4.72 33.58
#